data_AF-A0A1Q5JL14-F1
#
_entry.id   AF-A0A1Q5JL14-F1
#
_cell.length_a   1.000
_cell.length_b   1.000
_cell.length_c   1.000
_cell.angle_alpha   90.00
_cell.angle_beta   90.00
_cell.angle_gamma   90.00
#
_symmetry.space_group_name_H-M   'P 1'
#
loop_
_entity.id
_entity.type
_entity.pdbx_description
1 polymer ?
#
loop_
_entity_poly.entity_id
_entity_poly.type
_entity_poly.pdbx_seq_one_letter_code
_entity_poly.pdbx_strand_id
1 'polypeptide(L)'
;MKDTPYPYDTTLYSRLFLNCYQRQSLVMLAERGRPVHRLLFRGLVSTDEILRQVIREQRPKYDFESGIAGQDDLAHLGVVKEEAAFESYAEARDLLLDVVAREGYAILVGDVFYWPHCPEYRKQHLVHTIVLTGHDADTGHWDVVDDNPASLLCSYRYPEDVIAASFDNGALRRLRSYATKDLDPGRAEQGTRAAFAALLDGHRDSHELLTGAADLISCAWIARERVVASLHAAFSLYQGSRTVLREYLRHAGGDPAADDLLDRLVRGASEVMNHLLLAQVTGALDARWTADACLGLRRDERELLPRLHAAAGAGGRA
;
A
#
# COMPACT_ATOMS: atom_id res chain seq x y z
N MET A 1 -21.32 -6.00 -15.56
CA MET A 1 -20.79 -4.63 -15.35
C MET A 1 -19.50 -4.52 -16.14
N LYS A 2 -19.21 -3.36 -16.75
CA LYS A 2 -18.01 -3.21 -17.57
C LYS A 2 -16.93 -2.52 -16.75
N ASP A 3 -15.77 -3.16 -16.61
CA ASP A 3 -14.60 -2.53 -16.01
C ASP A 3 -14.15 -1.37 -16.90
N THR A 4 -14.12 -0.18 -16.32
CA THR A 4 -13.57 1.01 -16.97
C THR A 4 -12.30 1.38 -16.23
N PRO A 5 -11.10 1.08 -16.77
CA PRO A 5 -9.84 1.34 -16.07
C PRO A 5 -9.73 2.80 -15.64
N TYR A 6 -9.40 3.01 -14.37
CA TYR A 6 -9.12 4.33 -13.84
C TYR A 6 -7.69 4.75 -14.24
N PRO A 7 -7.45 5.99 -14.68
CA PRO A 7 -6.12 6.41 -15.09
C PRO A 7 -5.23 6.69 -13.86
N TYR A 8 -4.23 5.84 -13.62
CA TYR A 8 -3.22 6.05 -12.57
C TYR A 8 -1.91 5.31 -12.90
N ASP A 9 -0.84 5.62 -12.18
CA ASP A 9 0.41 4.85 -12.26
C ASP A 9 0.26 3.50 -11.56
N THR A 10 0.01 2.45 -12.34
CA THR A 10 -0.23 1.08 -11.87
C THR A 10 1.01 0.42 -11.25
N THR A 11 2.20 0.90 -11.58
CA THR A 11 3.45 0.37 -11.03
C THR A 11 3.72 1.01 -9.67
N LEU A 12 3.58 2.33 -9.58
CA LEU A 12 3.82 3.08 -8.37
C LEU A 12 2.78 2.79 -7.28
N TYR A 13 1.51 2.79 -7.67
CA TYR A 13 0.39 2.56 -6.77
C TYR A 13 -0.05 1.10 -6.82
N SER A 14 0.91 0.18 -6.71
CA SER A 14 0.67 -1.26 -6.82
C SER A 14 0.20 -1.91 -5.52
N ARG A 15 -0.66 -2.94 -5.65
CA ARG A 15 -1.12 -3.85 -4.58
C ARG A 15 -0.05 -4.80 -4.08
N LEU A 16 1.16 -4.71 -4.60
CA LEU A 16 2.31 -5.40 -4.04
C LEU A 16 2.60 -4.93 -2.61
N PHE A 17 2.43 -3.63 -2.33
CA PHE A 17 2.72 -3.03 -1.01
C PHE A 17 1.57 -2.22 -0.41
N LEU A 18 0.79 -1.51 -1.24
CA LEU A 18 -0.27 -0.65 -0.74
C LEU A 18 -1.57 -1.44 -0.56
N ASN A 19 -2.22 -1.27 0.59
CA ASN A 19 -3.59 -1.76 0.79
C ASN A 19 -4.65 -0.89 0.11
N CYS A 20 -5.94 -1.25 0.23
CA CYS A 20 -7.03 -0.63 -0.55
C CYS A 20 -7.07 0.85 -0.26
N TYR A 21 -7.15 1.14 1.04
CA TYR A 21 -7.16 2.48 1.59
C TYR A 21 -5.92 3.27 1.20
N GLN A 22 -4.71 2.76 1.46
CA GLN A 22 -3.47 3.48 1.15
C GLN A 22 -3.37 3.83 -0.33
N ARG A 23 -3.66 2.87 -1.22
CA ARG A 23 -3.61 3.11 -2.66
C ARG A 23 -4.66 4.13 -3.09
N GLN A 24 -5.91 3.95 -2.68
CA GLN A 24 -7.01 4.86 -2.98
C GLN A 24 -6.67 6.28 -2.53
N SER A 25 -6.19 6.44 -1.30
CA SER A 25 -5.77 7.73 -0.76
C SER A 25 -4.65 8.38 -1.56
N LEU A 26 -3.58 7.65 -1.88
CA LEU A 26 -2.44 8.21 -2.61
C LEU A 26 -2.82 8.60 -4.05
N VAL A 27 -3.63 7.78 -4.74
CA VAL A 27 -4.11 8.10 -6.09
C VAL A 27 -4.98 9.35 -6.05
N MET A 28 -5.96 9.43 -5.15
CA MET A 28 -6.84 10.60 -5.05
C MET A 28 -6.07 11.87 -4.69
N LEU A 29 -5.11 11.79 -3.77
CA LEU A 29 -4.25 12.93 -3.41
C LEU A 29 -3.36 13.37 -4.57
N ALA A 30 -2.80 12.43 -5.35
CA ALA A 30 -1.98 12.72 -6.52
C ALA A 30 -2.77 13.50 -7.59
N GLU A 31 -4.00 13.07 -7.88
CA GLU A 31 -4.89 13.75 -8.85
C GLU A 31 -5.21 15.18 -8.45
N ARG A 32 -5.21 15.45 -7.15
CA ARG A 32 -5.44 16.79 -6.58
C ARG A 32 -4.15 17.59 -6.43
N GLY A 33 -3.10 17.19 -7.14
CA GLY A 33 -1.83 17.91 -7.24
C GLY A 33 -0.96 17.82 -5.98
N ARG A 34 -1.25 16.90 -5.05
CA ARG A 34 -0.42 16.73 -3.86
C ARG A 34 0.84 15.92 -4.21
N PRO A 35 2.04 16.30 -3.72
CA PRO A 35 3.28 15.63 -4.07
C PRO A 35 3.46 14.32 -3.28
N VAL A 36 2.55 13.36 -3.50
CA VAL A 36 2.48 12.11 -2.73
C VAL A 36 3.71 11.22 -2.86
N HIS A 37 4.54 11.41 -3.90
CA HIS A 37 5.85 10.77 -4.02
C HIS A 37 6.72 11.00 -2.78
N ARG A 38 6.52 12.13 -2.08
CA ARG A 38 7.18 12.47 -0.82
C ARG A 38 6.79 11.58 0.35
N LEU A 39 5.70 10.82 0.28
CA LEU A 39 5.32 9.86 1.33
C LEU A 39 5.99 8.50 1.14
N LEU A 40 6.57 8.26 -0.04
CA LEU A 40 7.05 6.93 -0.42
C LEU A 40 8.38 6.55 0.23
N PHE A 41 9.04 7.46 0.96
CA PHE A 41 10.20 7.10 1.80
C PHE A 41 9.82 6.06 2.87
N ARG A 42 8.54 5.98 3.26
CA ARG A 42 8.00 4.92 4.11
C ARG A 42 8.05 3.53 3.47
N GLY A 43 8.47 3.42 2.21
CA GLY A 43 8.88 2.17 1.58
C GLY A 43 10.11 1.52 2.21
N LEU A 44 10.90 2.24 3.01
CA LEU A 44 12.00 1.68 3.81
C LEU A 44 11.47 0.92 5.05
N VAL A 45 10.67 -0.11 4.79
CA VAL A 45 10.20 -1.05 5.81
C VAL A 45 11.29 -2.09 6.06
N SER A 46 11.53 -2.45 7.32
CA SER A 46 12.48 -3.53 7.64
C SER A 46 11.89 -4.90 7.28
N THR A 47 12.74 -5.83 6.89
CA THR A 47 12.33 -7.21 6.63
C THR A 47 11.87 -7.92 7.90
N ASP A 48 12.37 -7.51 9.07
CA ASP A 48 11.87 -7.94 10.38
C ASP A 48 10.39 -7.58 10.59
N GLU A 49 9.97 -6.40 10.13
CA GLU A 49 8.58 -5.96 10.26
C GLU A 49 7.64 -6.75 9.34
N ILE A 50 8.10 -7.06 8.12
CA ILE A 50 7.38 -7.96 7.20
C ILE A 50 7.28 -9.36 7.80
N LEU A 51 8.38 -9.90 8.35
CA LEU A 51 8.40 -11.20 9.03
C LEU A 51 7.40 -11.23 10.19
N ARG A 52 7.42 -10.20 11.04
CA ARG A 52 6.53 -10.08 12.21
C ARG A 52 5.06 -10.10 11.78
N GLN A 53 4.65 -9.16 10.92
CA GLN A 53 3.23 -9.03 10.58
C GLN A 53 2.73 -10.22 9.73
N VAL A 54 3.46 -10.61 8.68
CA VAL A 54 2.94 -11.58 7.70
C VAL A 54 3.20 -13.02 8.10
N ILE A 55 4.39 -13.34 8.61
CA ILE A 55 4.76 -14.72 8.93
C ILE A 55 4.37 -15.07 10.36
N ARG A 56 4.71 -14.23 11.35
CA ARG A 56 4.46 -14.56 12.76
C ARG A 56 3.03 -14.28 13.19
N GLU A 57 2.51 -13.10 12.87
CA GLU A 57 1.14 -12.69 13.22
C GLU A 57 0.09 -13.17 12.21
N GLN A 58 0.52 -13.72 11.07
CA GLN A 58 -0.37 -14.23 10.01
C GLN A 58 -1.36 -13.18 9.53
N ARG A 59 -0.96 -11.91 9.60
CA ARG A 59 -1.74 -10.78 9.13
C ARG A 59 -1.88 -10.87 7.60
N PRO A 60 -3.09 -10.73 7.04
CA PRO A 60 -3.26 -10.63 5.60
C PRO A 60 -2.39 -9.52 5.02
N LYS A 61 -1.84 -9.74 3.82
CA LYS A 61 -1.01 -8.75 3.13
C LYS A 61 -1.70 -7.38 3.05
N TYR A 62 -3.01 -7.38 2.81
CA TYR A 62 -3.80 -6.16 2.64
C TYR A 62 -4.09 -5.43 3.97
N ASP A 63 -3.76 -6.02 5.12
CA ASP A 63 -3.85 -5.36 6.42
C ASP A 63 -2.47 -4.87 6.91
N PHE A 64 -1.43 -5.01 6.08
CA PHE A 64 -0.06 -4.64 6.43
C PHE A 64 0.04 -3.15 6.79
N GLU A 65 0.59 -2.88 7.97
CA GLU A 65 0.81 -1.52 8.48
C GLU A 65 2.20 -1.04 8.06
N SER A 66 2.27 -0.28 6.97
CA SER A 66 3.53 0.30 6.46
C SER A 66 3.87 1.68 7.03
N GLY A 67 2.95 2.31 7.76
CA GLY A 67 3.09 3.70 8.21
C GLY A 67 2.95 4.74 7.08
N ILE A 68 2.77 4.31 5.83
CA ILE A 68 2.50 5.23 4.72
C ILE A 68 1.17 5.97 4.93
N ALA A 69 1.13 7.24 4.54
CA ALA A 69 0.01 8.14 4.81
C ALA A 69 -0.31 8.29 6.32
N GLY A 70 0.74 8.26 7.17
CA GLY A 70 0.67 8.70 8.55
C GLY A 70 0.35 10.19 8.66
N GLN A 71 -0.30 10.59 9.76
CA GLN A 71 -0.79 11.96 9.95
C GLN A 71 0.33 13.00 9.85
N ASP A 72 1.48 12.74 10.49
CA ASP A 72 2.61 13.68 10.51
C ASP A 72 3.21 13.89 9.11
N ASP A 73 3.37 12.81 8.35
CA ASP A 73 3.89 12.88 6.98
C ASP A 73 2.90 13.58 6.03
N LEU A 74 1.60 13.32 6.20
CA LEU A 74 0.54 14.01 5.46
C LEU A 74 0.49 15.51 5.78
N ALA A 75 0.72 15.88 7.04
CA ALA A 75 0.73 17.27 7.47
C ALA A 75 1.85 18.06 6.77
N HIS A 76 2.99 17.43 6.47
CA HIS A 76 4.03 18.06 5.64
C HIS A 76 3.54 18.41 4.23
N LEU A 77 2.55 17.69 3.70
CA LEU A 77 1.97 17.95 2.37
C LEU A 77 0.75 18.88 2.41
N GLY A 78 0.50 19.51 3.56
CA GLY A 78 -0.70 20.31 3.77
C GLY A 78 -1.96 19.46 3.71
N VAL A 79 -1.89 18.19 4.11
CA VAL A 79 -3.03 17.27 4.12
C VAL A 79 -3.39 16.93 5.56
N VAL A 80 -4.67 17.03 5.90
CA VAL A 80 -5.22 16.57 7.18
C VAL A 80 -6.10 15.38 6.90
N LYS A 81 -5.74 14.22 7.47
CA LYS A 81 -6.64 13.06 7.45
C LYS A 81 -7.76 13.28 8.46
N GLU A 82 -8.98 13.09 8.01
CA GLU A 82 -10.18 13.12 8.82
C GLU A 82 -10.86 11.75 8.75
N GLU A 83 -11.41 11.30 9.88
CA GLU A 83 -12.17 10.06 9.96
C GLU A 83 -13.37 10.28 10.89
N ALA A 84 -14.54 9.86 10.43
CA ALA A 84 -15.77 9.90 11.21
C ALA A 84 -16.43 8.52 11.18
N ALA A 85 -17.02 8.11 12.31
CA ALA A 85 -17.75 6.87 12.45
C ALA A 85 -19.24 7.18 12.66
N PHE A 86 -20.11 6.33 12.11
CA PHE A 86 -21.55 6.50 12.12
C PHE A 86 -22.24 5.17 12.42
N GLU A 87 -23.48 5.21 12.90
CA GLU A 87 -24.26 3.98 13.14
C GLU A 87 -24.98 3.51 11.87
N SER A 88 -25.27 4.45 10.95
CA SER A 88 -25.93 4.15 9.68
C SER A 88 -25.51 5.09 8.56
N TYR A 89 -25.75 4.67 7.31
CA TYR A 89 -25.54 5.46 6.12
C TYR A 89 -26.39 6.73 6.13
N ALA A 90 -27.62 6.65 6.66
CA ALA A 90 -28.51 7.80 6.77
C ALA A 90 -27.89 8.95 7.58
N GLU A 91 -27.13 8.64 8.64
CA GLU A 91 -26.40 9.65 9.44
C GLU A 91 -25.17 10.18 8.71
N ALA A 92 -24.48 9.33 7.93
CA ALA A 92 -23.26 9.68 7.21
C ALA A 92 -23.52 10.46 5.90
N ARG A 93 -24.71 10.32 5.31
CA ARG A 93 -25.03 10.72 3.93
C ARG A 93 -24.76 12.19 3.65
N ASP A 94 -25.20 13.09 4.51
CA ASP A 94 -25.07 14.52 4.26
C ASP A 94 -23.59 14.94 4.33
N LEU A 95 -22.85 14.44 5.33
CA LEU A 95 -21.41 14.67 5.40
C LEU A 95 -20.68 14.08 4.19
N LEU A 96 -21.11 12.90 3.71
CA LEU A 96 -20.53 12.25 2.54
C LEU A 96 -20.67 13.13 1.29
N LEU A 97 -21.87 13.66 1.05
CA LEU A 97 -22.14 14.58 -0.07
C LEU A 97 -21.32 15.86 0.06
N ASP A 98 -21.27 16.46 1.26
CA ASP A 98 -20.50 17.68 1.53
C ASP A 98 -19.00 17.48 1.29
N VAL A 99 -18.45 16.35 1.75
CA VAL A 99 -17.04 16.00 1.55
C VAL A 99 -16.74 15.79 0.08
N VAL A 100 -17.58 15.06 -0.66
CA VAL A 100 -17.38 14.84 -2.11
C VAL A 100 -17.48 16.16 -2.86
N ALA A 101 -18.41 17.05 -2.50
CA ALA A 101 -18.51 18.37 -3.11
C ALA A 101 -17.29 19.27 -2.83
N ARG A 102 -16.74 19.21 -1.61
CA ARG A 102 -15.63 20.06 -1.18
C ARG A 102 -14.26 19.55 -1.62
N GLU A 103 -13.99 18.26 -1.41
CA GLU A 103 -12.68 17.64 -1.64
C GLU A 103 -12.62 16.87 -2.98
N GLY A 104 -13.77 16.69 -3.65
CA GLY A 104 -13.90 15.92 -4.88
C GLY A 104 -13.94 14.40 -4.66
N TYR A 105 -13.82 13.91 -3.44
CA TYR A 105 -13.96 12.50 -3.11
C TYR A 105 -14.15 12.25 -1.62
N ALA A 106 -14.65 11.06 -1.29
CA ALA A 106 -14.57 10.49 0.04
C ALA A 106 -14.26 9.00 -0.03
N ILE A 107 -13.60 8.47 1.00
CA ILE A 107 -13.32 7.04 1.11
C ILE A 107 -14.29 6.44 2.12
N LEU A 108 -15.14 5.53 1.65
CA LEU A 108 -16.13 4.85 2.45
C LEU A 108 -15.61 3.48 2.88
N VAL A 109 -15.71 3.14 4.17
CA VAL A 109 -15.38 1.82 4.71
C VAL A 109 -16.68 1.02 4.88
N GLY A 110 -16.81 -0.06 4.13
CA GLY A 110 -18.03 -0.89 4.10
C GLY A 110 -17.71 -2.38 4.02
N ASP A 111 -18.75 -3.17 3.76
CA ASP A 111 -18.67 -4.62 3.56
C ASP A 111 -18.65 -5.00 2.07
N VAL A 112 -17.59 -5.73 1.66
CA VAL A 112 -17.40 -6.20 0.28
C VAL A 112 -18.50 -7.12 -0.24
N PHE A 113 -19.25 -7.77 0.67
CA PHE A 113 -20.35 -8.65 0.31
C PHE A 113 -21.39 -7.99 -0.61
N TYR A 114 -21.48 -6.65 -0.57
CA TYR A 114 -22.45 -5.85 -1.30
C TYR A 114 -21.89 -5.21 -2.59
N TRP A 115 -20.59 -5.34 -2.90
CA TRP A 115 -19.98 -4.73 -4.08
C TRP A 115 -20.00 -5.65 -5.31
N PRO A 116 -20.86 -5.42 -6.32
CA PRO A 116 -21.08 -6.42 -7.38
C PRO A 116 -19.90 -6.64 -8.33
N HIS A 117 -18.87 -5.80 -8.28
CA HIS A 117 -17.65 -5.96 -9.08
C HIS A 117 -16.57 -6.79 -8.37
N CYS A 118 -16.64 -6.95 -7.04
CA CYS A 118 -15.66 -7.69 -6.26
C CYS A 118 -15.90 -9.22 -6.34
N PRO A 119 -14.84 -10.05 -6.32
CA PRO A 119 -15.00 -11.51 -6.36
C PRO A 119 -15.75 -12.10 -5.15
N GLU A 120 -15.75 -11.39 -4.02
CA GLU A 120 -16.42 -11.74 -2.76
C GLU A 120 -17.92 -11.41 -2.73
N TYR A 121 -18.44 -10.72 -3.74
CA TYR A 121 -19.85 -10.33 -3.83
C TYR A 121 -20.78 -11.50 -3.54
N ARG A 122 -21.64 -11.35 -2.53
CA ARG A 122 -22.60 -12.36 -2.06
C ARG A 122 -21.98 -13.70 -1.60
N LYS A 123 -20.68 -13.74 -1.32
CA LYS A 123 -19.95 -14.94 -0.87
C LYS A 123 -19.30 -14.77 0.49
N GLN A 124 -18.75 -13.59 0.77
CA GLN A 124 -17.96 -13.38 1.98
C GLN A 124 -18.12 -11.95 2.51
N HIS A 125 -18.23 -11.82 3.83
CA HIS A 125 -18.21 -10.54 4.54
C HIS A 125 -16.77 -10.17 4.88
N LEU A 126 -16.28 -9.06 4.33
CA LEU A 126 -14.95 -8.51 4.62
C LEU A 126 -15.02 -6.98 4.63
N VAL A 127 -14.22 -6.38 5.50
CA VAL A 127 -14.01 -4.93 5.51
C VAL A 127 -13.28 -4.53 4.24
N HIS A 128 -13.83 -3.58 3.51
CA HIS A 128 -13.24 -3.03 2.30
C HIS A 128 -13.47 -1.52 2.21
N THR A 129 -12.66 -0.85 1.41
CA THR A 129 -12.80 0.59 1.18
C THR A 129 -13.08 0.87 -0.28
N ILE A 130 -13.98 1.81 -0.56
CA ILE A 130 -14.25 2.33 -1.91
C ILE A 130 -14.10 3.84 -1.91
N VAL A 131 -13.86 4.42 -3.09
CA VAL A 131 -13.86 5.87 -3.26
C VAL A 131 -15.15 6.32 -3.92
N LEU A 132 -15.85 7.27 -3.32
CA LEU A 132 -16.97 7.97 -3.94
C LEU A 132 -16.48 9.30 -4.49
N THR A 133 -16.76 9.57 -5.76
CA THR A 133 -16.22 10.75 -6.49
C THR A 133 -17.31 11.70 -7.00
N GLY A 134 -18.56 11.26 -7.05
CA GLY A 134 -19.69 12.07 -7.48
C GLY A 134 -21.02 11.40 -7.13
N HIS A 135 -22.07 12.21 -6.99
CA HIS A 135 -23.43 11.76 -6.78
C HIS A 135 -24.37 12.49 -7.74
N ASP A 136 -25.19 11.72 -8.46
CA ASP A 136 -26.20 12.23 -9.37
C ASP A 136 -27.56 12.23 -8.66
N ALA A 137 -28.08 13.43 -8.36
CA ALA A 137 -29.33 13.61 -7.62
C ALA A 137 -30.58 13.17 -8.40
N ASP A 138 -30.54 13.18 -9.73
CA ASP A 138 -31.69 12.81 -10.56
C ASP A 138 -31.85 11.28 -10.62
N THR A 139 -30.73 10.56 -10.64
CA THR A 139 -30.72 9.10 -10.74
C THR A 139 -30.46 8.39 -9.40
N GLY A 140 -30.02 9.11 -8.37
CA GLY A 140 -29.62 8.54 -7.08
C GLY A 140 -28.42 7.61 -7.18
N HIS A 141 -27.51 7.86 -8.14
CA HIS A 141 -26.33 7.03 -8.37
C HIS A 141 -25.05 7.71 -7.91
N TRP A 142 -24.14 6.90 -7.37
CA TRP A 142 -22.78 7.28 -7.01
C TRP A 142 -21.78 6.82 -8.07
N ASP A 143 -20.84 7.69 -8.40
CA ASP A 143 -19.64 7.34 -9.16
C ASP A 143 -18.56 6.82 -8.22
N VAL A 144 -18.14 5.58 -8.45
CA VAL A 144 -17.27 4.81 -7.55
C VAL A 144 -15.94 4.48 -8.22
N VAL A 145 -14.84 4.59 -7.48
CA VAL A 145 -13.52 4.09 -7.90
C VAL A 145 -13.07 3.01 -6.94
N ASP A 146 -12.80 1.82 -7.47
CA ASP A 146 -12.38 0.67 -6.67
C ASP A 146 -11.65 -0.42 -7.50
N ASP A 147 -11.07 -1.41 -6.82
CA ASP A 147 -10.39 -2.56 -7.42
C ASP A 147 -11.33 -3.49 -8.17
N ASN A 148 -10.98 -3.83 -9.40
CA ASN A 148 -11.49 -5.04 -10.03
C ASN A 148 -10.79 -6.31 -9.48
N PRO A 149 -11.25 -7.52 -9.85
CA PRO A 149 -10.62 -8.78 -9.41
C PRO A 149 -9.14 -8.93 -9.79
N ALA A 150 -8.67 -8.18 -10.80
CA ALA A 150 -7.27 -8.12 -11.21
C ALA A 150 -6.46 -7.07 -10.42
N SER A 151 -7.00 -6.50 -9.34
CA SER A 151 -6.34 -5.51 -8.50
C SER A 151 -6.00 -4.19 -9.22
N LEU A 152 -6.80 -3.83 -10.23
CA LEU A 152 -6.71 -2.56 -10.96
C LEU A 152 -7.85 -1.64 -10.54
N LEU A 153 -7.53 -0.38 -10.22
CA LEU A 153 -8.58 0.62 -9.98
C LEU A 153 -9.38 0.84 -11.26
N CYS A 154 -10.69 0.78 -11.13
CA CYS A 154 -11.67 0.99 -12.17
C CYS A 154 -12.78 1.91 -11.67
N SER A 155 -13.46 2.57 -12.61
CA SER A 155 -14.68 3.32 -12.36
C SER A 155 -15.92 2.44 -12.51
N TYR A 156 -16.83 2.60 -11.57
CA TYR A 156 -18.14 1.96 -11.53
C TYR A 156 -19.21 3.01 -11.19
N ARG A 157 -20.47 2.61 -11.33
CA ARG A 157 -21.61 3.44 -10.94
C ARG A 157 -22.64 2.58 -10.24
N TYR A 158 -23.08 2.99 -9.05
CA TYR A 158 -24.01 2.23 -8.23
C TYR A 158 -25.18 3.08 -7.75
N PRO A 159 -26.39 2.49 -7.66
CA PRO A 159 -27.47 3.15 -6.95
C PRO A 159 -27.14 3.29 -5.46
N GLU A 160 -27.69 4.33 -4.84
CA GLU A 160 -27.46 4.70 -3.44
C GLU A 160 -27.78 3.58 -2.44
N ASP A 161 -28.76 2.71 -2.73
CA ASP A 161 -29.12 1.57 -1.88
C ASP A 161 -27.98 0.54 -1.74
N VAL A 162 -27.15 0.37 -2.77
CA VAL A 162 -25.95 -0.49 -2.72
C VAL A 162 -24.89 0.12 -1.80
N ILE A 163 -24.69 1.44 -1.88
CA ILE A 163 -23.75 2.16 -0.99
C ILE A 163 -24.21 2.04 0.46
N ALA A 164 -25.50 2.30 0.71
CA ALA A 164 -26.10 2.20 2.03
C ALA A 164 -26.01 0.78 2.60
N ALA A 165 -26.36 -0.24 1.81
CA ALA A 165 -26.31 -1.63 2.25
C ALA A 165 -24.90 -2.06 2.64
N SER A 166 -23.87 -1.68 1.87
CA SER A 166 -22.49 -1.98 2.24
C SER A 166 -22.05 -1.28 3.52
N PHE A 167 -22.42 -0.01 3.69
CA PHE A 167 -22.05 0.76 4.87
C PHE A 167 -22.74 0.26 6.14
N ASP A 168 -24.07 0.08 6.11
CA ASP A 168 -24.87 -0.33 7.27
C ASP A 168 -24.48 -1.73 7.79
N ASN A 169 -24.04 -2.60 6.88
CA ASN A 169 -23.57 -3.95 7.22
C ASN A 169 -22.05 -4.02 7.46
N GLY A 170 -21.32 -2.93 7.25
CA GLY A 170 -19.89 -2.86 7.53
C GLY A 170 -19.61 -2.87 9.02
N ALA A 171 -18.60 -3.63 9.47
CA ALA A 171 -18.23 -3.69 10.87
C ALA A 171 -17.65 -2.37 11.43
N LEU A 172 -17.09 -1.52 10.56
CA LEU A 172 -16.42 -0.28 10.97
C LEU A 172 -17.22 0.99 10.73
N ARG A 173 -18.09 1.03 9.70
CA ARG A 173 -18.96 2.17 9.34
C ARG A 173 -18.25 3.52 9.39
N ARG A 174 -17.16 3.64 8.65
CA ARG A 174 -16.31 4.85 8.66
C ARG A 174 -16.34 5.58 7.34
N LEU A 175 -16.33 6.91 7.46
CA LEU A 175 -16.00 7.82 6.38
C LEU A 175 -14.60 8.37 6.62
N ARG A 176 -13.78 8.39 5.57
CA ARG A 176 -12.45 8.99 5.59
C ARG A 176 -12.37 10.06 4.51
N SER A 177 -11.76 11.19 4.85
CA SER A 177 -11.52 12.30 3.95
C SER A 177 -10.15 12.91 4.19
N TYR A 178 -9.69 13.68 3.22
CA TYR A 178 -8.42 14.38 3.28
C TYR A 178 -8.65 15.84 2.98
N ALA A 179 -8.83 16.63 4.03
CA ALA A 179 -8.91 18.07 3.89
C ALA A 179 -7.55 18.60 3.46
N THR A 180 -7.53 19.37 2.38
CA THR A 180 -6.28 19.92 1.87
C THR A 180 -6.13 21.41 2.23
N LYS A 181 -4.93 21.79 2.64
CA LYS A 181 -4.54 23.14 3.06
C LYS A 181 -3.51 23.71 2.10
N ASP A 182 -3.20 25.00 2.26
CA ASP A 182 -2.10 25.64 1.55
C ASP A 182 -0.80 24.86 1.79
N LEU A 183 -0.14 24.53 0.68
CA LEU A 183 1.12 23.81 0.67
C LEU A 183 2.27 24.80 0.46
N ASP A 184 3.20 24.84 1.40
CA ASP A 184 4.52 25.41 1.18
C ASP A 184 5.44 24.29 0.66
N PRO A 185 5.83 24.31 -0.63
CA PRO A 185 6.63 23.23 -1.22
C PRO A 185 8.00 23.07 -0.55
N GLY A 186 8.61 24.17 -0.10
CA GLY A 186 9.92 24.18 0.55
C GLY A 186 9.86 23.60 1.95
N ARG A 187 8.86 24.01 2.76
CA ARG A 187 8.63 23.42 4.09
C ARG A 187 8.27 21.94 3.99
N ALA A 188 7.46 21.57 3.00
CA ALA A 188 7.10 20.18 2.74
C ALA A 188 8.32 19.32 2.37
N GLU A 189 9.24 19.87 1.58
CA GLU A 189 10.47 19.17 1.20
C GLU A 189 11.40 19.01 2.40
N GLN A 190 11.62 20.08 3.15
CA GLN A 190 12.44 20.06 4.36
C GLN A 190 11.89 19.08 5.39
N GLY A 191 10.58 19.11 5.64
CA GLY A 191 9.92 18.19 6.56
C GLY A 191 10.06 16.73 6.13
N THR A 192 9.82 16.45 4.84
CA THR A 192 10.00 15.10 4.28
C THR A 192 11.44 14.61 4.40
N ARG A 193 12.42 15.46 4.07
CA ARG A 193 13.84 15.12 4.20
C ARG A 193 14.24 14.84 5.66
N ALA A 194 13.75 15.66 6.59
CA ALA A 194 13.98 15.45 8.02
C ALA A 194 13.35 14.14 8.52
N ALA A 195 12.12 13.84 8.10
CA ALA A 195 11.44 12.58 8.43
C ALA A 195 12.16 11.36 7.86
N PHE A 196 12.67 11.45 6.62
CA PHE A 196 13.46 10.38 6.02
C PHE A 196 14.80 10.18 6.73
N ALA A 197 15.52 11.26 7.07
CA ALA A 197 16.77 11.17 7.84
C ALA A 197 16.54 10.52 9.21
N ALA A 198 15.48 10.91 9.93
CA ALA A 198 15.10 10.30 11.19
C ALA A 198 14.73 8.81 11.04
N LEU A 199 14.04 8.45 9.94
CA LEU A 199 13.74 7.05 9.63
C LEU A 199 15.02 6.24 9.42
N LEU A 200 16.00 6.77 8.69
CA LEU A 200 17.29 6.11 8.46
C LEU A 200 18.06 5.89 9.77
N ASP A 201 18.18 6.92 10.61
CA ASP A 201 18.90 6.84 11.88
C ASP A 201 18.28 5.80 12.83
N GLY A 202 16.95 5.72 12.82
CA GLY A 202 16.16 4.75 13.58
C GLY A 202 16.05 3.37 12.93
N HIS A 203 16.50 3.19 11.69
CA HIS A 203 16.29 1.94 10.96
C HIS A 203 17.08 0.79 11.58
N ARG A 204 16.40 -0.32 11.87
CA ARG A 204 16.99 -1.55 12.40
C ARG A 204 16.37 -2.73 11.66
N ASP A 205 17.23 -3.61 11.15
CA ASP A 205 16.83 -4.81 10.43
C ASP A 205 17.86 -5.91 10.63
N SER A 206 17.44 -7.00 11.27
CA SER A 206 18.26 -8.19 11.46
C SER A 206 18.39 -9.02 10.18
N HIS A 207 17.50 -8.78 9.21
CA HIS A 207 17.35 -9.54 7.98
C HIS A 207 16.89 -11.00 8.21
N GLU A 208 16.19 -11.27 9.33
CA GLU A 208 15.77 -12.62 9.70
C GLU A 208 14.84 -13.24 8.67
N LEU A 209 13.98 -12.44 8.02
CA LEU A 209 13.16 -12.90 6.89
C LEU A 209 14.01 -13.53 5.78
N LEU A 210 15.15 -12.90 5.47
CA LEU A 210 16.01 -13.27 4.35
C LEU A 210 16.95 -14.43 4.75
N THR A 211 17.48 -14.44 5.97
CA THR A 211 18.34 -15.54 6.43
C THR A 211 17.57 -16.78 6.83
N GLY A 212 16.35 -16.62 7.36
CA GLY A 212 15.52 -17.69 7.89
C GLY A 212 14.59 -18.37 6.87
N ALA A 213 14.63 -17.95 5.59
CA ALA A 213 13.77 -18.52 4.56
C ALA A 213 13.93 -20.05 4.41
N ALA A 214 15.17 -20.56 4.47
CA ALA A 214 15.45 -22.00 4.40
C ALA A 214 14.83 -22.78 5.57
N ASP A 215 14.91 -22.21 6.77
CA ASP A 215 14.37 -22.81 7.99
C ASP A 215 12.84 -22.84 7.96
N LEU A 216 12.21 -21.75 7.47
CA LEU A 216 10.76 -21.70 7.25
C LEU A 216 10.31 -22.78 6.25
N ILE A 217 11.00 -22.89 5.11
CA ILE A 217 10.70 -23.89 4.07
C ILE A 217 10.84 -25.33 4.60
N SER A 218 11.83 -25.56 5.46
CA SER A 218 12.14 -26.89 6.00
C SER A 218 11.37 -27.23 7.28
N CYS A 219 10.51 -26.32 7.76
CA CYS A 219 9.78 -26.49 9.01
C CYS A 219 8.71 -27.58 8.90
N ALA A 220 8.97 -28.75 9.50
CA ALA A 220 8.06 -29.89 9.48
C ALA A 220 6.72 -29.65 10.19
N TRP A 221 6.62 -28.58 10.98
CA TRP A 221 5.43 -28.25 11.79
C TRP A 221 4.40 -27.39 11.05
N ILE A 222 4.76 -26.84 9.89
CA ILE A 222 3.88 -25.97 9.10
C ILE A 222 3.68 -26.62 7.74
N ALA A 223 2.42 -26.68 7.29
CA ALA A 223 2.10 -27.16 5.95
C ALA A 223 2.88 -26.36 4.90
N ARG A 224 3.50 -27.05 3.95
CA ARG A 224 4.35 -26.45 2.91
C ARG A 224 3.61 -25.37 2.13
N GLU A 225 2.35 -25.63 1.80
CA GLU A 225 1.49 -24.72 1.05
C GLU A 225 1.31 -23.40 1.80
N ARG A 226 1.15 -23.47 3.13
CA ARG A 226 1.06 -22.30 4.00
C ARG A 226 2.37 -21.53 4.05
N VAL A 227 3.51 -22.22 4.20
CA VAL A 227 4.83 -21.57 4.17
C VAL A 227 5.05 -20.83 2.85
N VAL A 228 4.79 -21.50 1.72
CA VAL A 228 4.96 -20.91 0.39
C VAL A 228 4.03 -19.71 0.20
N ALA A 229 2.77 -19.80 0.61
CA ALA A 229 1.82 -18.69 0.53
C ALA A 229 2.24 -17.49 1.39
N SER A 230 2.67 -17.73 2.63
CA SER A 230 3.14 -16.68 3.53
C SER A 230 4.43 -16.02 3.02
N LEU A 231 5.40 -16.80 2.51
CA LEU A 231 6.61 -16.25 1.90
C LEU A 231 6.28 -15.46 0.63
N HIS A 232 5.38 -15.94 -0.23
CA HIS A 232 4.96 -15.21 -1.42
C HIS A 232 4.35 -13.85 -1.06
N ALA A 233 3.49 -13.81 -0.03
CA ALA A 233 2.94 -12.55 0.48
C ALA A 233 4.02 -11.61 1.05
N ALA A 234 4.97 -12.14 1.82
CA ALA A 234 6.09 -11.37 2.37
C ALA A 234 6.98 -10.78 1.27
N PHE A 235 7.35 -11.57 0.25
CA PHE A 235 8.17 -11.10 -0.86
C PHE A 235 7.42 -10.14 -1.80
N SER A 236 6.10 -10.27 -1.94
CA SER A 236 5.25 -9.27 -2.60
C SER A 236 5.36 -7.90 -1.90
N LEU A 237 5.23 -7.86 -0.56
CA LEU A 237 5.37 -6.61 0.21
C LEU A 237 6.79 -6.06 0.12
N TYR A 238 7.79 -6.92 0.22
CA TYR A 238 9.18 -6.54 0.14
C TYR A 238 9.48 -5.89 -1.22
N GLN A 239 9.11 -6.54 -2.33
CA GLN A 239 9.25 -6.01 -3.69
C GLN A 239 8.55 -4.66 -3.83
N GLY A 240 7.29 -4.55 -3.41
CA GLY A 240 6.53 -3.31 -3.53
C GLY A 240 7.10 -2.18 -2.67
N SER A 241 7.58 -2.48 -1.46
CA SER A 241 8.18 -1.48 -0.57
C SER A 241 9.46 -0.87 -1.16
N ARG A 242 10.30 -1.70 -1.82
CA ARG A 242 11.49 -1.21 -2.53
C ARG A 242 11.17 -0.49 -3.84
N THR A 243 10.09 -0.89 -4.52
CA THR A 243 9.59 -0.16 -5.70
C THR A 243 9.19 1.27 -5.33
N VAL A 244 8.41 1.47 -4.27
CA VAL A 244 7.98 2.81 -3.86
C VAL A 244 9.15 3.63 -3.27
N LEU A 245 10.07 3.01 -2.52
CA LEU A 245 11.26 3.68 -2.01
C LEU A 245 12.17 4.18 -3.16
N ARG A 246 12.30 3.39 -4.22
CA ARG A 246 13.04 3.78 -5.42
C ARG A 246 12.45 5.02 -6.05
N GLU A 247 11.13 5.10 -6.15
CA GLU A 247 10.47 6.27 -6.71
C GLU A 247 10.68 7.52 -5.85
N TYR A 248 10.63 7.38 -4.52
CA TYR A 248 11.02 8.47 -3.63
C TYR A 248 12.43 9.00 -3.92
N LEU A 249 13.42 8.11 -4.06
CA LEU A 249 14.82 8.52 -4.30
C LEU A 249 15.00 9.24 -5.63
N ARG A 250 14.33 8.79 -6.69
CA ARG A 250 14.39 9.42 -8.01
C ARG A 250 13.91 10.87 -7.96
N HIS A 251 12.86 11.14 -7.19
CA HIS A 251 12.34 12.50 -6.99
C HIS A 251 13.17 13.31 -5.99
N ALA A 252 13.77 12.68 -4.98
CA ALA A 252 14.57 13.37 -3.97
C ALA A 252 15.97 13.77 -4.45
N GLY A 253 16.37 13.37 -5.68
CA GLY A 253 17.73 13.58 -6.19
C GLY A 253 18.75 12.62 -5.55
N GLY A 254 18.35 11.37 -5.32
CA GLY A 254 19.15 10.35 -4.63
C GLY A 254 20.38 9.88 -5.42
N ASP A 255 21.26 9.15 -4.71
CA ASP A 255 22.45 8.51 -5.29
C ASP A 255 22.05 7.49 -6.37
N PRO A 256 22.55 7.63 -7.63
CA PRO A 256 22.29 6.65 -8.69
C PRO A 256 22.65 5.20 -8.30
N ALA A 257 23.69 5.01 -7.48
CA ALA A 257 24.06 3.68 -7.00
C ALA A 257 23.00 3.09 -6.05
N ALA A 258 22.28 3.92 -5.32
CA ALA A 258 21.14 3.47 -4.49
C ALA A 258 19.93 3.09 -5.37
N ASP A 259 19.66 3.82 -6.46
CA ASP A 259 18.62 3.43 -7.43
C ASP A 259 18.92 2.07 -8.06
N ASP A 260 20.18 1.84 -8.49
CA ASP A 260 20.62 0.57 -9.07
C ASP A 260 20.51 -0.60 -8.07
N LEU A 261 20.83 -0.36 -6.80
CA LEU A 261 20.67 -1.34 -5.73
C LEU A 261 19.18 -1.69 -5.53
N LEU A 262 18.31 -0.69 -5.44
CA LEU A 262 16.87 -0.93 -5.31
C LEU A 262 16.29 -1.66 -6.51
N ASP A 263 16.74 -1.36 -7.73
CA ASP A 263 16.35 -2.08 -8.94
C ASP A 263 16.74 -3.56 -8.88
N ARG A 264 17.94 -3.88 -8.40
CA ARG A 264 18.36 -5.27 -8.16
C ARG A 264 17.52 -5.95 -7.09
N LEU A 265 17.24 -5.27 -5.98
CA LEU A 265 16.38 -5.81 -4.92
C LEU A 265 14.96 -6.10 -5.41
N VAL A 266 14.36 -5.19 -6.19
CA VAL A 266 13.03 -5.38 -6.80
C VAL A 266 13.02 -6.58 -7.75
N ARG A 267 14.03 -6.71 -8.63
CA ARG A 267 14.15 -7.86 -9.53
C ARG A 267 14.34 -9.17 -8.78
N GLY A 268 15.29 -9.22 -7.84
CA GLY A 268 15.55 -10.44 -7.07
C GLY A 268 14.35 -10.86 -6.22
N ALA A 269 13.61 -9.92 -5.64
CA ALA A 269 12.36 -10.20 -4.93
C ALA A 269 11.28 -10.77 -5.86
N SER A 270 11.17 -10.23 -7.08
CA SER A 270 10.25 -10.75 -8.10
C SER A 270 10.61 -12.16 -8.54
N GLU A 271 11.89 -12.48 -8.69
CA GLU A 271 12.36 -13.84 -9.00
C GLU A 271 11.96 -14.84 -7.90
N VAL A 272 12.19 -14.47 -6.63
CA VAL A 272 11.78 -15.30 -5.47
C VAL A 272 10.26 -15.49 -5.46
N MET A 273 9.49 -14.42 -5.67
CA MET A 273 8.03 -14.47 -5.71
C MET A 273 7.53 -15.39 -6.84
N ASN A 274 8.09 -15.28 -8.04
CA ASN A 274 7.72 -16.12 -9.18
C ASN A 274 8.02 -17.60 -8.93
N HIS A 275 9.17 -17.90 -8.31
CA HIS A 275 9.53 -19.28 -7.95
C HIS A 275 8.59 -19.87 -6.88
N LEU A 276 8.20 -19.06 -5.89
CA LEU A 276 7.20 -19.45 -4.88
C LEU A 276 5.82 -19.69 -5.53
N LEU A 277 5.40 -18.84 -6.46
CA LEU A 277 4.15 -19.02 -7.20
C LEU A 277 4.17 -20.33 -8.03
N LEU A 278 5.28 -20.60 -8.74
CA LEU A 278 5.46 -21.85 -9.46
C LEU A 278 5.41 -23.06 -8.51
N ALA A 279 5.95 -22.94 -7.30
CA ALA A 279 5.86 -23.99 -6.30
C ALA A 279 4.43 -24.24 -5.81
N GLN A 280 3.58 -23.21 -5.72
CA GLN A 280 2.16 -23.38 -5.39
C GLN A 280 1.41 -24.15 -6.48
N VAL A 281 1.77 -23.94 -7.75
CA VAL A 281 1.12 -24.59 -8.89
C VAL A 281 1.64 -26.02 -9.10
N THR A 282 2.94 -26.24 -8.96
CA THR A 282 3.60 -27.51 -9.30
C THR A 282 3.80 -28.45 -8.10
N GLY A 283 3.71 -27.93 -6.87
CA GLY A 283 4.09 -28.65 -5.64
C GLY A 283 5.60 -28.81 -5.45
N ALA A 284 6.43 -28.35 -6.40
CA ALA A 284 7.89 -28.45 -6.36
C ALA A 284 8.52 -27.08 -6.03
N LEU A 285 9.37 -27.06 -5.01
CA LEU A 285 10.12 -25.88 -4.55
C LEU A 285 11.58 -26.28 -4.45
N ASP A 286 12.44 -25.55 -5.16
CA ASP A 286 13.88 -25.61 -4.93
C ASP A 286 14.23 -24.74 -3.73
N ALA A 287 14.28 -25.37 -2.55
CA ALA A 287 14.57 -24.70 -1.28
C ALA A 287 15.98 -24.08 -1.26
N ARG A 288 16.95 -24.72 -1.92
CA ARG A 288 18.33 -24.26 -1.96
C ARG A 288 18.44 -22.99 -2.78
N TRP A 289 17.87 -23.00 -4.00
CA TRP A 289 17.83 -21.81 -4.84
C TRP A 289 17.13 -20.64 -4.13
N THR A 290 15.99 -20.89 -3.48
CA THR A 290 15.28 -19.84 -2.74
C THR A 290 16.13 -19.26 -1.61
N ALA A 291 16.81 -20.10 -0.83
CA ALA A 291 17.69 -19.65 0.23
C ALA A 291 18.86 -18.81 -0.31
N ASP A 292 19.50 -19.27 -1.39
CA ASP A 292 20.62 -18.56 -2.03
C ASP A 292 20.16 -17.19 -2.58
N ALA A 293 18.98 -17.12 -3.19
CA ALA A 293 18.39 -15.87 -3.67
C ALA A 293 18.10 -14.89 -2.51
N CYS A 294 17.54 -15.37 -1.40
CA CYS A 294 17.31 -14.53 -0.21
C CYS A 294 18.61 -14.01 0.41
N LEU A 295 19.69 -14.82 0.43
CA LEU A 295 21.00 -14.37 0.88
C LEU A 295 21.60 -13.31 -0.05
N GLY A 296 21.34 -13.40 -1.36
CA GLY A 296 21.66 -12.36 -2.33
C GLY A 296 20.97 -11.03 -2.01
N LEU A 297 19.65 -11.06 -1.79
CA LEU A 297 18.87 -9.88 -1.37
C LEU A 297 19.41 -9.27 -0.08
N ARG A 298 19.77 -10.09 0.91
CA ARG A 298 20.35 -9.60 2.17
C ARG A 298 21.67 -8.85 1.95
N ARG A 299 22.53 -9.34 1.06
CA ARG A 299 23.80 -8.66 0.76
C ARG A 299 23.53 -7.26 0.20
N ASP A 300 22.61 -7.17 -0.74
CA ASP A 300 22.26 -5.91 -1.41
C ASP A 300 21.53 -4.94 -0.45
N GLU A 301 20.68 -5.43 0.47
CA GLU A 301 20.09 -4.62 1.56
C GLU A 301 21.13 -4.01 2.50
N ARG A 302 22.13 -4.81 2.90
CA ARG A 302 23.21 -4.32 3.77
C ARG A 302 24.05 -3.24 3.10
N GLU A 303 24.16 -3.26 1.77
CA GLU A 303 24.84 -2.20 1.01
C GLU A 303 23.95 -0.97 0.84
N LEU A 304 22.63 -1.13 0.76
CA LEU A 304 21.68 -0.05 0.52
C LEU A 304 21.71 1.02 1.64
N LEU A 305 21.63 0.62 2.90
CA LEU A 305 21.45 1.58 4.01
C LEU A 305 22.56 2.65 4.09
N PRO A 306 23.88 2.32 4.01
CA PRO A 306 24.93 3.33 3.93
C PRO A 306 24.78 4.31 2.76
N ARG A 307 24.28 3.84 1.61
CA ARG A 307 24.04 4.70 0.43
C ARG A 307 22.87 5.66 0.66
N LEU A 308 21.80 5.18 1.30
CA LEU A 308 20.68 6.03 1.68
C LEU A 308 21.10 7.13 2.66
N HIS A 309 21.94 6.81 3.65
CA HIS A 309 22.52 7.81 4.55
C HIS A 309 23.36 8.85 3.81
N ALA A 310 24.21 8.41 2.86
CA ALA A 310 25.01 9.32 2.05
C ALA A 310 24.13 10.25 1.20
N ALA A 311 23.06 9.71 0.59
CA ALA A 311 22.10 10.48 -0.21
C ALA A 311 21.34 11.50 0.65
N ALA A 312 20.90 11.14 1.85
CA ALA A 312 20.22 12.04 2.77
C ALA A 312 21.13 13.18 3.27
N GLY A 313 22.43 12.89 3.51
CA GLY A 313 23.41 13.89 3.97
C GLY A 313 23.91 14.85 2.88
N ALA A 314 23.98 14.41 1.62
CA ALA A 314 24.45 15.23 0.50
C ALA A 314 23.49 16.39 0.14
N GLY A 315 22.19 16.22 0.40
CA GLY A 315 21.17 17.22 0.09
C GLY A 315 21.14 18.46 1.02
N GLY A 316 21.90 18.47 2.11
CA GLY A 316 21.91 19.57 3.11
C GLY A 316 22.97 20.65 2.89
N ARG A 317 23.70 20.65 1.76
CA ARG A 317 24.79 21.60 1.45
C ARG A 317 24.52 22.49 0.22
N ALA A 318 23.28 22.56 -0.26
CA ALA A 318 22.87 23.45 -1.34
C ALA A 318 22.12 24.67 -0.80
#